data_AF-A0A8D0HAG9-F1
#
_entry.id   AF-A0A8D0HAG9-F1
#
_cell.length_a   1.000
_cell.length_b   1.000
_cell.length_c   1.000
_cell.angle_alpha   90.00
_cell.angle_beta   90.00
_cell.angle_gamma   90.00
#
_symmetry.space_group_name_H-M   'P 1'
#
loop_
_entity.id
_entity.type
_entity.pdbx_description
1 polymer ?
#
loop_
_entity_poly.entity_id
_entity_poly.type
_entity_poly.pdbx_seq_one_letter_code
_entity_poly.pdbx_strand_id
1 'polypeptide(L)'
;MIRNNNLGSMLYSILAHSLFLLMESKAIRRSIKHKYVFRVSAVPKSAQTLPLHPNPPGGTTFGRHLVRNIRLEQPCQCRAGQKKCACHRPGKRGESWLFSRFSTGWSCGLHADWTELTNCVPAVVDSKKELDLRPARNFYYITIPRNPVSRYFSEWRHVQRGATWKASLHVCDGRSPTTEELPSCYTGDDWSGCSLKEFMDCPYNLANNRQVRMLRNTVLLDSAKENLKRMAFFGLTEFQRKTQYLFEKTFNMNFISPYTQYNSTRASSVDIDEQLRTLYDYAKDLFLQRYQYMRQKEHQEARRKRQEQRKILKAKQAHNKEQNDINATTDYIGNVERWR
;
A
#
# COMPACT_ATOMS: atom_id res chain seq x y z
N MET A 1 17.61 42.61 -5.65
CA MET A 1 16.31 41.92 -5.47
C MET A 1 16.53 40.41 -5.50
N ILE A 2 16.86 39.79 -4.36
CA ILE A 2 16.90 38.33 -4.23
C ILE A 2 16.27 38.00 -2.89
N ARG A 3 15.44 36.94 -2.88
CA ARG A 3 14.80 36.24 -1.75
C ARG A 3 13.38 36.71 -1.41
N ASN A 4 12.39 35.98 -1.94
CA ASN A 4 11.17 35.64 -1.17
C ASN A 4 10.30 34.50 -1.75
N ASN A 5 10.88 33.45 -2.35
CA ASN A 5 10.11 32.30 -2.87
C ASN A 5 10.32 30.96 -2.12
N ASN A 6 11.04 30.92 -0.99
CA ASN A 6 11.32 29.67 -0.27
C ASN A 6 10.49 29.44 1.00
N LEU A 7 9.73 30.43 1.47
CA LEU A 7 8.92 30.30 2.70
C LEU A 7 7.66 29.46 2.47
N GLY A 8 7.01 29.58 1.32
CA GLY A 8 5.80 28.80 0.99
C GLY A 8 6.06 27.30 0.87
N SER A 9 7.20 26.91 0.29
CA SER A 9 7.62 25.50 0.16
C SER A 9 8.00 24.87 1.52
N MET A 10 8.70 25.62 2.37
CA MET A 10 9.01 25.18 3.74
C MET A 10 7.74 25.00 4.58
N LEU A 11 6.80 25.94 4.54
CA LEU A 11 5.56 25.88 5.31
C LEU A 11 4.67 24.70 4.86
N TYR A 12 4.61 24.40 3.57
CA TYR A 12 3.91 23.21 3.06
C TYR A 12 4.57 21.90 3.53
N SER A 13 5.92 21.86 3.54
CA SER A 13 6.69 20.70 4.00
C SER A 13 6.56 20.48 5.52
N ILE A 14 6.43 21.56 6.30
CA ILE A 14 6.22 21.54 7.76
C ILE A 14 4.78 21.12 8.10
N LEU A 15 3.76 21.61 7.37
CA LEU A 15 2.37 21.21 7.59
C LEU A 15 2.11 19.75 7.17
N ALA A 16 2.73 19.29 6.08
CA ALA A 16 2.75 17.87 5.71
C ALA A 16 3.48 17.01 6.76
N HIS A 17 4.55 17.53 7.37
CA HIS A 17 5.27 16.94 8.49
C HIS A 17 4.37 16.73 9.71
N SER A 18 3.60 17.76 10.11
CA SER A 18 2.74 17.71 11.30
C SER A 18 1.59 16.71 11.15
N LEU A 19 0.97 16.64 9.97
CA LEU A 19 -0.05 15.63 9.66
C LEU A 19 0.53 14.21 9.63
N PHE A 20 1.75 14.04 9.10
CA PHE A 20 2.44 12.74 9.10
C PHE A 20 2.85 12.29 10.51
N LEU A 21 3.34 13.20 11.35
CA LEU A 21 3.67 12.93 12.75
C LEU A 21 2.43 12.58 13.60
N LEU A 22 1.29 13.24 13.36
CA LEU A 22 0.01 12.90 13.98
C LEU A 22 -0.50 11.51 13.55
N MET A 23 -0.27 11.11 12.28
CA MET A 23 -0.59 9.77 11.80
C MET A 23 0.38 8.69 12.34
N GLU A 24 1.68 8.97 12.44
CA GLU A 24 2.67 8.03 12.99
C GLU A 24 2.51 7.81 14.50
N SER A 25 2.17 8.84 15.28
CA SER A 25 2.10 8.75 16.75
C SER A 25 0.93 7.88 17.25
N LYS A 26 -0.19 7.82 16.51
CA LYS A 26 -1.34 6.98 16.88
C LYS A 26 -1.35 5.60 16.22
N ALA A 27 -0.65 5.38 15.10
CA ALA A 27 -0.93 4.22 14.25
C ALA A 27 -0.01 3.00 14.43
N ILE A 28 1.31 3.08 14.62
CA ILE A 28 2.16 1.88 14.38
C ILE A 28 3.23 1.70 15.48
N ARG A 29 2.85 1.03 16.58
CA ARG A 29 3.80 0.41 17.53
C ARG A 29 3.25 -0.88 18.18
N ARG A 30 2.40 -1.62 17.47
CA ARG A 30 1.90 -2.93 17.94
C ARG A 30 1.92 -3.93 16.79
N SER A 31 2.45 -5.13 17.07
CA SER A 31 2.33 -6.32 16.23
C SER A 31 0.85 -6.60 15.88
N ILE A 32 0.58 -7.35 14.81
CA ILE A 32 -0.75 -7.69 14.24
C ILE A 32 -1.78 -8.16 15.29
N LYS A 33 -1.32 -8.55 16.48
CA LYS A 33 -2.12 -9.10 17.58
C LYS A 33 -3.42 -8.37 17.89
N HIS A 34 -3.61 -7.07 17.60
CA HIS A 34 -4.85 -6.39 18.07
C HIS A 34 -5.56 -5.34 17.19
N LYS A 35 -5.04 -4.82 16.06
CA LYS A 35 -5.62 -3.55 15.52
C LYS A 35 -5.81 -3.37 14.01
N TYR A 36 -5.20 -4.16 13.14
CA TYR A 36 -5.21 -3.83 11.70
C TYR A 36 -6.23 -4.68 10.95
N VAL A 37 -7.07 -4.02 10.15
CA VAL A 37 -7.79 -4.63 9.03
C VAL A 37 -7.31 -3.94 7.77
N PHE A 38 -6.55 -4.67 6.95
CA PHE A 38 -6.06 -4.16 5.67
C PHE A 38 -7.15 -4.29 4.62
N ARG A 39 -7.44 -3.22 3.90
CA ARG A 39 -8.42 -3.22 2.81
C ARG A 39 -7.70 -2.87 1.51
N VAL A 40 -7.66 -3.82 0.59
CA VAL A 40 -7.00 -3.61 -0.70
C VAL A 40 -8.05 -3.14 -1.68
N SER A 41 -7.99 -1.87 -2.08
CA SER A 41 -8.76 -1.42 -3.24
C SER A 41 -8.31 -2.22 -4.44
N ALA A 42 -9.27 -2.90 -5.05
CA ALA A 42 -8.97 -3.86 -6.09
C ALA A 42 -8.57 -3.13 -7.37
N VAL A 43 -7.27 -2.90 -7.54
CA VAL A 43 -6.73 -2.59 -8.87
C VAL A 43 -7.13 -3.75 -9.78
N PRO A 44 -7.83 -3.49 -10.90
CA PRO A 44 -8.29 -4.53 -11.79
C PRO A 44 -7.16 -5.43 -12.26
N LYS A 45 -7.52 -6.61 -12.75
CA LYS A 45 -6.59 -7.51 -13.46
C LYS A 45 -6.05 -6.90 -14.77
N SER A 46 -5.83 -5.59 -14.86
CA SER A 46 -5.11 -4.92 -15.96
C SER A 46 -3.60 -5.15 -15.84
N ALA A 47 -3.22 -6.37 -15.46
CA ALA A 47 -1.85 -6.85 -15.36
C ALA A 47 -1.85 -8.26 -15.97
N GLN A 48 -2.06 -8.29 -17.28
CA GLN A 48 -1.51 -9.34 -18.12
C GLN A 48 -0.89 -8.64 -19.32
N THR A 49 0.40 -8.35 -19.20
CA THR A 49 1.22 -8.25 -20.41
C THR A 49 1.14 -9.61 -21.13
N LEU A 50 1.26 -9.60 -22.45
CA LEU A 50 1.28 -10.77 -23.36
C LEU A 50 1.98 -12.00 -22.71
N PRO A 51 1.60 -13.25 -23.05
CA PRO A 51 1.86 -14.46 -22.28
C PRO A 51 3.31 -14.98 -22.35
N LEU A 52 4.30 -14.09 -22.37
CA LEU A 52 5.70 -14.45 -22.21
C LEU A 52 6.08 -14.65 -20.74
N HIS A 53 5.28 -14.17 -19.77
CA HIS A 53 5.62 -14.27 -18.35
C HIS A 53 4.44 -14.67 -17.43
N PRO A 54 4.65 -15.63 -16.49
CA PRO A 54 3.59 -16.09 -15.57
C PRO A 54 3.08 -15.06 -14.54
N ASN A 55 3.85 -13.98 -14.26
CA ASN A 55 3.59 -13.05 -13.15
C ASN A 55 3.77 -11.56 -13.51
N PRO A 56 2.95 -11.00 -14.41
CA PRO A 56 2.96 -9.57 -14.73
C PRO A 56 2.71 -8.69 -13.48
N PRO A 57 3.36 -7.52 -13.37
CA PRO A 57 3.27 -6.64 -12.21
C PRO A 57 1.90 -5.96 -12.16
N GLY A 58 1.26 -5.96 -10.98
CA GLY A 58 -0.03 -5.31 -10.75
C GLY A 58 -0.82 -5.92 -9.60
N GLY A 59 -2.12 -5.60 -9.51
CA GLY A 59 -2.97 -5.94 -8.37
C GLY A 59 -3.07 -7.45 -8.06
N THR A 60 -2.99 -8.31 -9.08
CA THR A 60 -2.99 -9.78 -8.87
C THR A 60 -1.70 -10.29 -8.23
N THR A 61 -0.56 -9.72 -8.57
CA THR A 61 0.75 -10.10 -8.01
C THR A 61 0.91 -9.55 -6.60
N PHE A 62 0.55 -8.29 -6.38
CA PHE A 62 0.54 -7.71 -5.04
C PHE A 62 -0.43 -8.41 -4.10
N GLY A 63 -1.66 -8.67 -4.53
CA GLY A 63 -2.63 -9.41 -3.72
C GLY A 63 -2.13 -10.82 -3.34
N ARG A 64 -1.42 -11.50 -4.24
CA ARG A 64 -0.76 -12.78 -3.93
C ARG A 64 0.34 -12.64 -2.89
N HIS A 65 1.15 -11.57 -2.95
CA HIS A 65 2.15 -11.30 -1.92
C HIS A 65 1.51 -11.11 -0.53
N LEU A 66 0.36 -10.44 -0.44
CA LEU A 66 -0.32 -10.23 0.85
C LEU A 66 -0.79 -11.53 1.51
N VAL A 67 -1.26 -12.51 0.74
CA VAL A 67 -1.78 -13.77 1.29
C VAL A 67 -0.73 -14.87 1.42
N ARG A 68 0.40 -14.80 0.69
CA ARG A 68 1.40 -15.90 0.63
C ARG A 68 2.82 -15.51 0.99
N ASN A 69 3.17 -14.23 0.92
CA ASN A 69 4.56 -13.79 1.01
C ASN A 69 4.85 -12.94 2.24
N ILE A 70 3.90 -12.68 3.14
CA ILE A 70 4.17 -11.97 4.39
C ILE A 70 4.58 -12.98 5.47
N ARG A 71 5.65 -12.68 6.20
CA ARG A 71 6.07 -13.45 7.38
C ARG A 71 5.11 -13.13 8.54
N LEU A 72 4.23 -14.08 8.84
CA LEU A 72 3.20 -13.98 9.87
C LEU A 72 3.39 -15.06 10.93
N GLU A 73 3.02 -14.78 12.18
CA GLU A 73 2.93 -15.78 13.26
C GLU A 73 1.92 -16.88 12.90
N GLN A 74 0.78 -16.49 12.32
CA GLN A 74 -0.18 -17.40 11.71
C GLN A 74 -0.35 -17.06 10.22
N PRO A 75 0.23 -17.84 9.30
CA PRO A 75 0.07 -17.65 7.86
C PRO A 75 -1.38 -17.82 7.40
N CYS A 76 -1.72 -17.20 6.26
CA CYS A 76 -3.01 -17.48 5.63
C CYS A 76 -3.07 -18.92 5.12
N GLN A 77 -4.22 -19.57 5.28
CA GLN A 77 -4.45 -20.93 4.79
C GLN A 77 -4.97 -20.86 3.36
N CYS A 78 -4.10 -21.14 2.39
CA CYS A 78 -4.43 -21.20 0.97
C CYS A 78 -4.48 -22.64 0.49
N ARG A 79 -5.66 -23.18 0.17
CA ARG A 79 -5.80 -24.54 -0.40
C ARG A 79 -5.56 -24.51 -1.91
N ALA A 80 -4.90 -25.53 -2.45
CA ALA A 80 -4.75 -25.68 -3.90
C ALA A 80 -6.14 -25.75 -4.58
N GLY A 81 -6.26 -25.15 -5.77
CA GLY A 81 -7.53 -25.02 -6.48
C GLY A 81 -8.46 -23.90 -5.97
N GLN A 82 -8.30 -23.43 -4.72
CA GLN A 82 -9.10 -22.33 -4.19
C GLN A 82 -8.50 -20.96 -4.55
N LYS A 83 -9.34 -20.07 -5.07
CA LYS A 83 -8.97 -18.66 -5.35
C LYS A 83 -8.92 -17.79 -4.09
N LYS A 84 -9.47 -18.28 -2.97
CA LYS A 84 -9.60 -17.56 -1.69
C LYS A 84 -8.78 -18.26 -0.61
N CYS A 85 -8.06 -17.50 0.19
CA CYS A 85 -7.29 -17.97 1.34
C CYS A 85 -7.93 -17.49 2.64
N ALA A 86 -7.89 -18.30 3.70
CA ALA A 86 -8.35 -17.89 5.01
C ALA A 86 -7.24 -17.14 5.77
N CYS A 87 -7.40 -15.83 5.94
CA CYS A 87 -6.43 -14.94 6.59
C CYS A 87 -6.96 -14.45 7.95
N HIS A 88 -6.97 -15.33 8.94
CA HIS A 88 -7.51 -15.05 10.28
C HIS A 88 -6.46 -14.51 11.25
N ARG A 89 -6.92 -13.73 12.22
CA ARG A 89 -6.08 -13.26 13.33
C ARG A 89 -5.64 -14.44 14.22
N PRO A 90 -4.41 -14.41 14.77
CA PRO A 90 -3.97 -15.42 15.74
C PRO A 90 -4.93 -15.52 16.93
N GLY A 91 -5.36 -16.73 17.28
CA GLY A 91 -6.24 -16.98 18.43
C GLY A 91 -7.70 -16.54 18.25
N LYS A 92 -8.10 -16.02 17.08
CA LYS A 92 -9.49 -15.61 16.82
C LYS A 92 -10.06 -16.32 15.59
N ARG A 93 -10.99 -17.24 15.80
CA ARG A 93 -11.70 -17.93 14.71
C ARG A 93 -12.66 -16.97 14.01
N GLY A 94 -12.61 -16.92 12.68
CA GLY A 94 -13.54 -16.14 11.85
C GLY A 94 -13.21 -14.64 11.70
N GLU A 95 -12.31 -14.06 12.49
CA GLU A 95 -11.89 -12.66 12.33
C GLU A 95 -10.77 -12.52 11.28
N SER A 96 -11.14 -12.11 10.07
CA SER A 96 -10.16 -11.82 9.01
C SER A 96 -9.40 -10.51 9.27
N TRP A 97 -8.08 -10.53 9.14
CA TRP A 97 -7.24 -9.31 9.22
C TRP A 97 -7.02 -8.63 7.85
N LEU A 98 -7.37 -9.32 6.77
CA LEU A 98 -7.21 -8.84 5.39
C LEU A 98 -8.55 -8.93 4.65
N PHE A 99 -9.01 -7.80 4.12
CA PHE A 99 -10.12 -7.70 3.19
C PHE A 99 -9.57 -7.48 1.77
N SER A 100 -9.73 -8.49 0.93
CA SER A 100 -9.20 -8.49 -0.44
C SER A 100 -9.88 -9.59 -1.27
N ARG A 101 -9.73 -9.50 -2.59
CA ARG A 101 -10.12 -10.57 -3.52
C ARG A 101 -9.62 -11.97 -3.11
N PHE A 102 -8.38 -12.06 -2.60
CA PHE A 102 -7.75 -13.34 -2.26
C PHE A 102 -8.04 -13.79 -0.83
N SER A 103 -8.77 -13.01 -0.01
CA SER A 103 -9.09 -13.37 1.37
C SER A 103 -10.59 -13.42 1.64
N THR A 104 -11.31 -12.33 1.40
CA THR A 104 -12.76 -12.22 1.59
C THR A 104 -13.53 -12.43 0.28
N GLY A 105 -12.86 -12.29 -0.87
CA GLY A 105 -13.49 -12.36 -2.18
C GLY A 105 -14.04 -11.00 -2.61
N TRP A 106 -15.13 -11.01 -3.38
CA TRP A 106 -15.81 -9.81 -3.87
C TRP A 106 -17.02 -9.45 -3.01
N SER A 107 -16.86 -9.45 -1.68
CA SER A 107 -17.99 -9.25 -0.75
C SER A 107 -18.67 -7.88 -0.87
N CYS A 108 -18.00 -6.90 -1.48
CA CYS A 108 -18.54 -5.55 -1.73
C CYS A 108 -18.66 -5.24 -3.22
N GLY A 109 -18.75 -6.26 -4.08
CA GLY A 109 -18.82 -6.09 -5.53
C GLY A 109 -17.50 -6.40 -6.25
N LEU A 110 -17.62 -6.75 -7.53
CA LEU A 110 -16.48 -7.01 -8.40
C LEU A 110 -15.71 -5.72 -8.64
N HIS A 111 -14.41 -5.71 -8.31
CA HIS A 111 -13.54 -4.52 -8.44
C HIS A 111 -14.05 -3.28 -7.71
N ALA A 112 -14.66 -3.49 -6.53
CA ALA A 112 -15.18 -2.43 -5.67
C ALA A 112 -14.21 -1.25 -5.54
N ASP A 113 -14.72 -0.06 -5.84
CA ASP A 113 -13.94 1.18 -5.79
C ASP A 113 -13.88 1.79 -4.38
N TRP A 114 -13.35 3.00 -4.25
CA TRP A 114 -13.22 3.69 -2.95
C TRP A 114 -14.58 3.92 -2.30
N THR A 115 -15.55 4.44 -3.06
CA THR A 115 -16.91 4.73 -2.60
C THR A 115 -17.62 3.45 -2.15
N GLU A 116 -17.54 2.39 -2.96
CA GLU A 116 -18.13 1.10 -2.61
C GLU A 116 -17.48 0.50 -1.35
N LEU A 117 -16.14 0.52 -1.26
CA LEU A 117 -15.44 -0.07 -0.12
C LEU A 117 -15.63 0.70 1.18
N THR A 118 -15.66 2.03 1.15
CA THR A 118 -15.88 2.82 2.37
C THR A 118 -17.28 2.64 2.92
N ASN A 119 -18.28 2.47 2.05
CA ASN A 119 -19.68 2.32 2.45
C ASN A 119 -20.03 0.86 2.81
N CYS A 120 -19.46 -0.14 2.14
CA CYS A 120 -19.82 -1.55 2.35
C CYS A 120 -19.01 -2.25 3.44
N VAL A 121 -17.69 -2.07 3.46
CA VAL A 121 -16.82 -2.98 4.21
C VAL A 121 -16.98 -2.89 5.74
N PRO A 122 -17.27 -1.72 6.38
CA PRO A 122 -17.57 -1.70 7.82
C PRO A 122 -18.73 -2.63 8.18
N ALA A 123 -19.82 -2.59 7.41
CA ALA A 123 -20.99 -3.45 7.64
C ALA A 123 -20.69 -4.95 7.44
N VAL A 124 -19.83 -5.29 6.49
CA VAL A 124 -19.43 -6.69 6.22
C VAL A 124 -18.49 -7.25 7.29
N VAL A 125 -17.55 -6.44 7.77
CA VAL A 125 -16.48 -6.88 8.67
C VAL A 125 -16.92 -6.87 10.13
N ASP A 126 -17.79 -5.93 10.53
CA ASP A 126 -18.21 -5.73 11.92
C ASP A 126 -19.64 -6.25 12.19
N SER A 127 -20.00 -7.39 11.58
CA SER A 127 -21.33 -8.07 11.65
C SER A 127 -22.27 -7.54 12.75
N LYS A 128 -23.50 -7.15 12.37
CA LYS A 128 -24.56 -6.47 13.18
C LYS A 128 -24.72 -6.87 14.67
N LYS A 129 -24.20 -8.02 15.12
CA LYS A 129 -24.27 -8.52 16.51
C LYS A 129 -23.22 -7.94 17.47
N GLU A 130 -22.21 -7.19 17.02
CA GLU A 130 -21.09 -6.74 17.88
C GLU A 130 -20.86 -5.21 17.90
N LEU A 131 -21.84 -4.41 17.46
CA LEU A 131 -21.70 -2.95 17.37
C LEU A 131 -21.62 -2.24 18.74
N ASP A 132 -22.18 -2.82 19.80
CA ASP A 132 -22.32 -2.15 21.10
C ASP A 132 -21.17 -2.39 22.10
N LEU A 133 -20.23 -3.31 21.83
CA LEU A 133 -19.23 -3.73 22.83
C LEU A 133 -17.77 -3.67 22.37
N ARG A 134 -17.49 -3.33 21.10
CA ARG A 134 -16.12 -3.33 20.56
C ARG A 134 -15.69 -1.93 20.11
N PRO A 135 -14.47 -1.47 20.44
CA PRO A 135 -13.95 -0.23 19.90
C PRO A 135 -13.87 -0.32 18.36
N ALA A 136 -14.21 0.78 17.70
CA ALA A 136 -14.19 0.90 16.24
C ALA A 136 -12.89 0.33 15.67
N ARG A 137 -13.00 -0.56 14.67
CA ARG A 137 -11.84 -1.17 14.03
C ARG A 137 -11.14 -0.15 13.15
N ASN A 138 -9.81 -0.09 13.22
CA ASN A 138 -9.02 0.74 12.32
C ASN A 138 -8.89 0.07 10.95
N PHE A 139 -9.32 0.77 9.91
CA PHE A 139 -9.22 0.32 8.52
C PHE A 139 -8.06 1.01 7.81
N TYR A 140 -7.17 0.21 7.24
CA TYR A 140 -6.01 0.70 6.49
C TYR A 140 -6.18 0.34 5.01
N TYR A 141 -6.60 1.34 4.23
CA TYR A 141 -6.76 1.18 2.79
C TYR A 141 -5.42 1.27 2.07
N ILE A 142 -5.22 0.34 1.14
CA ILE A 142 -4.01 0.26 0.32
C ILE A 142 -4.37 0.01 -1.14
N THR A 143 -3.58 0.57 -2.05
CA THR A 143 -3.77 0.43 -3.50
C THR A 143 -2.42 0.45 -4.24
N ILE A 144 -2.40 0.04 -5.51
CA ILE A 144 -1.20 0.10 -6.37
C ILE A 144 -1.55 0.73 -7.71
N PRO A 145 -1.50 2.07 -7.82
CA PRO A 145 -1.56 2.75 -9.10
C PRO A 145 -0.49 2.26 -10.08
N ARG A 146 -0.84 2.37 -11.35
CA ARG A 146 0.03 2.06 -12.50
C ARG A 146 0.05 3.27 -13.43
N ASN A 147 1.11 3.39 -14.21
CA ASN A 147 1.20 4.39 -15.27
C ASN A 147 -0.07 4.31 -16.15
N PRO A 148 -0.74 5.44 -16.43
CA PRO A 148 -2.06 5.40 -17.04
C PRO A 148 -2.07 4.81 -18.45
N VAL A 149 -1.01 5.05 -19.25
CA VAL A 149 -0.83 4.46 -20.59
C VAL A 149 -0.73 2.95 -20.47
N SER A 150 0.19 2.49 -19.63
CA SER A 150 0.43 1.07 -19.37
C SER A 150 -0.80 0.34 -18.84
N ARG A 151 -1.59 1.01 -18.01
CA ARG A 151 -2.85 0.47 -17.53
C ARG A 151 -3.90 0.41 -18.64
N TYR A 152 -4.11 1.49 -19.39
CA TYR A 152 -5.12 1.58 -20.44
C TYR A 152 -4.94 0.49 -21.50
N PHE A 153 -3.73 0.35 -22.04
CA PHE A 153 -3.42 -0.70 -23.00
C PHE A 153 -3.54 -2.11 -22.44
N SER A 154 -3.16 -2.31 -21.18
CA SER A 154 -3.33 -3.62 -20.55
C SER A 154 -4.80 -3.96 -20.32
N GLU A 155 -5.66 -2.96 -20.16
CA GLU A 155 -7.11 -3.14 -20.05
C GLU A 155 -7.71 -3.48 -21.40
N TRP A 156 -7.39 -2.71 -22.45
CA TRP A 156 -7.79 -3.02 -23.83
C TRP A 156 -7.44 -4.45 -24.22
N ARG A 157 -6.20 -4.89 -23.99
CA ARG A 157 -5.79 -6.27 -24.32
C ARG A 157 -6.52 -7.35 -23.53
N HIS A 158 -7.05 -7.02 -22.36
CA HIS A 158 -7.86 -7.95 -21.57
C HIS A 158 -9.30 -7.98 -22.10
N VAL A 159 -9.85 -6.81 -22.44
CA VAL A 159 -11.18 -6.65 -23.04
C VAL A 159 -11.26 -7.34 -24.40
N GLN A 160 -10.24 -7.15 -25.23
CA GLN A 160 -10.08 -7.84 -26.52
C GLN A 160 -10.12 -9.38 -26.39
N ARG A 161 -9.84 -9.94 -25.21
CA ARG A 161 -9.90 -11.38 -24.90
C ARG A 161 -11.19 -11.80 -24.17
N GLY A 162 -12.19 -10.92 -24.10
CA GLY A 162 -13.51 -11.21 -23.50
C GLY A 162 -13.70 -10.74 -22.05
N ALA A 163 -12.81 -9.91 -21.50
CA ALA A 163 -13.08 -9.31 -20.19
C ALA A 163 -14.08 -8.15 -20.28
N THR A 164 -15.11 -8.18 -19.44
CA THR A 164 -16.15 -7.14 -19.39
C THR A 164 -16.26 -6.46 -18.03
N TRP A 165 -16.00 -7.20 -16.96
CA TRP A 165 -16.33 -6.82 -15.58
C TRP A 165 -17.80 -6.40 -15.39
N LYS A 166 -18.72 -6.92 -16.22
CA LYS A 166 -20.15 -6.54 -16.23
C LYS A 166 -20.91 -6.81 -14.92
N ALA A 167 -20.36 -7.65 -14.04
CA ALA A 167 -20.89 -7.92 -12.70
C ALA A 167 -20.43 -6.92 -11.62
N SER A 168 -19.81 -5.79 -12.02
CA SER A 168 -19.47 -4.71 -11.10
C SER A 168 -20.73 -3.94 -10.71
N LEU A 169 -20.87 -3.58 -9.43
CA LEU A 169 -22.11 -2.98 -8.93
C LEU A 169 -22.19 -1.47 -9.20
N HIS A 170 -21.04 -0.78 -9.12
CA HIS A 170 -20.92 0.66 -9.30
C HIS A 170 -21.81 1.46 -8.35
N VAL A 171 -21.96 0.99 -7.10
CA VAL A 171 -22.87 1.60 -6.13
C VAL A 171 -22.38 2.99 -5.72
N CYS A 172 -23.22 3.99 -5.97
CA CYS A 172 -23.05 5.36 -5.49
C CYS A 172 -24.40 5.82 -4.91
N ASP A 173 -24.38 6.55 -3.79
CA ASP A 173 -25.60 7.02 -3.11
C ASP A 173 -26.64 5.92 -2.85
N GLY A 174 -26.15 4.71 -2.54
CA GLY A 174 -26.99 3.56 -2.17
C GLY A 174 -27.65 2.81 -3.33
N ARG A 175 -27.40 3.18 -4.59
CA ARG A 175 -27.95 2.49 -5.78
C ARG A 175 -26.89 2.22 -6.85
N SER A 176 -27.18 1.24 -7.72
CA SER A 176 -26.43 1.02 -8.96
C SER A 176 -26.89 2.00 -10.05
N PRO A 177 -26.02 2.36 -11.02
CA PRO A 177 -26.39 3.19 -12.14
C PRO A 177 -27.36 2.45 -13.06
N THR A 178 -28.25 3.22 -13.68
CA THR A 178 -29.12 2.76 -14.77
C THR A 178 -28.34 2.59 -16.07
N THR A 179 -28.93 1.93 -17.07
CA THR A 179 -28.29 1.76 -18.38
C THR A 179 -28.20 3.08 -19.14
N GLU A 180 -29.09 4.06 -18.87
CA GLU A 180 -28.96 5.42 -19.38
C GLU A 180 -27.76 6.16 -18.76
N GLU A 181 -27.52 5.98 -17.45
CA GLU A 181 -26.38 6.60 -16.74
C GLU A 181 -25.03 5.96 -17.08
N LEU A 182 -25.02 4.65 -17.37
CA LEU A 182 -23.81 3.89 -17.70
C LEU A 182 -24.03 2.92 -18.88
N PRO A 183 -24.00 3.42 -20.13
CA PRO A 183 -24.17 2.59 -21.33
C PRO A 183 -23.03 1.57 -21.55
N SER A 184 -23.30 0.49 -22.29
CA SER A 184 -22.33 -0.57 -22.64
C SER A 184 -21.64 -0.32 -23.99
N CYS A 185 -20.31 -0.54 -24.09
CA CYS A 185 -19.52 -0.27 -25.32
C CYS A 185 -19.60 -1.36 -26.36
N TYR A 186 -20.30 -2.43 -26.01
CA TYR A 186 -20.45 -3.61 -26.82
C TYR A 186 -21.88 -4.09 -26.71
N THR A 187 -22.33 -4.72 -27.78
CA THR A 187 -23.57 -5.47 -27.85
C THR A 187 -23.27 -6.94 -27.55
N GLY A 188 -24.25 -7.66 -27.00
CA GLY A 188 -24.08 -9.08 -26.65
C GLY A 188 -23.31 -9.33 -25.36
N ASP A 189 -22.52 -10.40 -25.33
CA ASP A 189 -21.96 -10.95 -24.09
C ASP A 189 -20.66 -10.28 -23.63
N ASP A 190 -19.79 -9.90 -24.57
CA ASP A 190 -18.51 -9.26 -24.33
C ASP A 190 -18.04 -8.37 -25.50
N TRP A 191 -16.85 -7.77 -25.33
CA TRP A 191 -16.19 -6.93 -26.34
C TRP A 191 -14.94 -7.61 -26.91
N SER A 192 -15.00 -8.94 -27.06
CA SER A 192 -13.89 -9.72 -27.63
C SER A 192 -13.58 -9.28 -29.06
N GLY A 193 -12.29 -9.31 -29.43
CA GLY A 193 -11.84 -8.90 -30.75
C GLY A 193 -11.77 -7.38 -31.00
N CYS A 194 -12.25 -6.53 -30.10
CA CYS A 194 -12.29 -5.08 -30.32
C CYS A 194 -10.90 -4.51 -30.68
N SER A 195 -10.86 -3.68 -31.74
CA SER A 195 -9.66 -2.94 -32.11
C SER A 195 -9.33 -1.88 -31.06
N LEU A 196 -8.10 -1.37 -31.07
CA LEU A 196 -7.73 -0.26 -30.19
C LEU A 196 -8.56 1.00 -30.50
N LYS A 197 -8.86 1.22 -31.79
CA LYS A 197 -9.64 2.37 -32.25
C LYS A 197 -11.05 2.33 -31.67
N GLU A 198 -11.78 1.22 -31.84
CA GLU A 198 -13.12 1.05 -31.25
C GLU A 198 -13.10 1.19 -29.72
N PHE A 199 -12.04 0.68 -29.08
CA PHE A 199 -11.88 0.81 -27.63
C PHE A 199 -11.75 2.28 -27.20
N MET A 200 -11.01 3.09 -27.95
CA MET A 200 -10.81 4.52 -27.67
C MET A 200 -12.02 5.37 -28.06
N ASP A 201 -12.70 5.01 -29.14
CA ASP A 201 -13.82 5.76 -29.72
C ASP A 201 -15.09 5.68 -28.84
N CYS A 202 -15.21 4.69 -27.95
CA CYS A 202 -16.35 4.58 -27.04
C CYS A 202 -16.34 5.65 -25.91
N PRO A 203 -17.29 6.61 -25.88
CA PRO A 203 -17.26 7.71 -24.91
C PRO A 203 -17.46 7.28 -23.45
N TYR A 204 -18.19 6.19 -23.24
CA TYR A 204 -18.56 5.65 -21.93
C TYR A 204 -17.68 4.46 -21.52
N ASN A 205 -16.55 4.22 -22.20
CA ASN A 205 -15.61 3.16 -21.84
C ASN A 205 -15.10 3.29 -20.41
N LEU A 206 -15.29 2.23 -19.62
CA LEU A 206 -14.91 2.21 -18.21
C LEU A 206 -13.39 2.27 -17.95
N ALA A 207 -12.59 1.99 -18.97
CA ALA A 207 -11.16 2.14 -18.93
C ALA A 207 -10.72 3.61 -18.99
N ASN A 208 -11.54 4.51 -19.54
CA ASN A 208 -11.23 5.93 -19.61
C ASN A 208 -11.15 6.50 -18.20
N ASN A 209 -10.02 7.10 -17.87
CA ASN A 209 -9.77 7.68 -16.56
C ASN A 209 -10.04 6.71 -15.40
N ARG A 210 -9.94 5.38 -15.53
CA ARG A 210 -10.34 4.43 -14.47
C ARG A 210 -9.74 4.68 -13.08
N GLN A 211 -8.49 5.12 -13.00
CA GLN A 211 -7.84 5.52 -11.74
C GLN A 211 -8.30 6.88 -11.22
N VAL A 212 -8.69 7.75 -12.16
CA VAL A 212 -9.34 9.05 -11.95
C VAL A 212 -10.82 8.76 -11.73
N ARG A 213 -11.73 8.63 -12.72
CA ARG A 213 -13.18 8.24 -12.80
C ARG A 213 -13.83 7.38 -11.69
N MET A 214 -13.05 6.81 -10.80
CA MET A 214 -13.42 6.97 -9.39
C MET A 214 -13.70 8.46 -9.02
N LEU A 215 -13.36 9.46 -9.87
CA LEU A 215 -13.04 10.85 -9.55
C LEU A 215 -12.98 11.76 -10.81
N ARG A 216 -14.12 12.11 -11.45
CA ARG A 216 -14.22 12.80 -12.77
C ARG A 216 -14.51 14.34 -12.77
N ASN A 217 -13.99 15.10 -11.82
CA ASN A 217 -14.21 16.54 -11.65
C ASN A 217 -12.90 17.13 -11.11
N THR A 218 -12.58 18.42 -11.29
CA THR A 218 -11.35 19.01 -10.67
C THR A 218 -11.38 18.85 -9.15
N VAL A 219 -12.57 19.02 -8.57
CA VAL A 219 -12.91 18.66 -7.19
C VAL A 219 -12.59 17.18 -6.89
N LEU A 220 -12.84 16.30 -7.85
CA LEU A 220 -12.57 14.88 -7.69
C LEU A 220 -11.08 14.55 -7.93
N LEU A 221 -10.33 15.25 -8.79
CA LEU A 221 -8.88 15.10 -8.90
C LEU A 221 -8.21 15.51 -7.57
N ASP A 222 -8.66 16.58 -6.95
CA ASP A 222 -8.15 16.99 -5.63
C ASP A 222 -8.59 16.01 -4.53
N SER A 223 -9.82 15.51 -4.59
CA SER A 223 -10.27 14.39 -3.75
C SER A 223 -9.40 13.14 -3.95
N ALA A 224 -8.93 12.86 -5.18
CA ALA A 224 -8.02 11.76 -5.50
C ALA A 224 -6.70 11.88 -4.79
N LYS A 225 -6.10 13.06 -4.93
CA LYS A 225 -4.82 13.38 -4.33
C LYS A 225 -4.93 13.28 -2.81
N GLU A 226 -6.00 13.82 -2.24
CA GLU A 226 -6.23 13.80 -0.80
C GLU A 226 -6.52 12.39 -0.28
N ASN A 227 -7.33 11.59 -0.98
CA ASN A 227 -7.58 10.19 -0.62
C ASN A 227 -6.30 9.36 -0.69
N LEU A 228 -5.53 9.49 -1.78
CA LEU A 228 -4.25 8.80 -1.95
C LEU A 228 -3.23 9.22 -0.88
N LYS A 229 -3.22 10.51 -0.51
CA LYS A 229 -2.39 11.05 0.57
C LYS A 229 -2.82 10.50 1.93
N ARG A 230 -4.12 10.35 2.19
CA ARG A 230 -4.65 9.79 3.44
C ARG A 230 -4.51 8.27 3.56
N MET A 231 -4.35 7.57 2.44
CA MET A 231 -4.07 6.14 2.46
C MET A 231 -2.80 5.85 3.25
N ALA A 232 -2.89 4.82 4.11
CA ALA A 232 -1.79 4.37 4.93
C ALA A 232 -0.57 4.00 4.08
N PHE A 233 -0.82 3.40 2.93
CA PHE A 233 0.21 3.01 1.97
C PHE A 233 -0.36 2.92 0.57
N PHE A 234 0.44 3.27 -0.43
CA PHE A 234 0.20 2.88 -1.81
C PHE A 234 1.52 2.51 -2.48
N GLY A 235 1.44 1.60 -3.44
CA GLY A 235 2.55 1.13 -4.25
C GLY A 235 2.53 1.68 -5.67
N LEU A 236 3.63 1.54 -6.39
CA LEU A 236 3.69 1.81 -7.82
C LEU A 236 4.21 0.58 -8.56
N THR A 237 3.52 0.20 -9.64
CA THR A 237 3.88 -1.01 -10.40
C THR A 237 5.29 -0.94 -10.99
N GLU A 238 5.78 0.26 -11.31
CA GLU A 238 7.14 0.49 -11.86
C GLU A 238 8.25 0.41 -10.78
N PHE A 239 7.89 0.37 -9.49
CA PHE A 239 8.85 0.37 -8.38
C PHE A 239 8.57 -0.76 -7.38
N GLN A 240 8.63 -2.02 -7.81
CA GLN A 240 8.30 -3.19 -6.99
C GLN A 240 9.13 -3.30 -5.70
N ARG A 241 10.47 -3.11 -5.80
CA ARG A 241 11.36 -3.17 -4.62
C ARG A 241 11.13 -2.01 -3.64
N LYS A 242 10.89 -0.80 -4.14
CA LYS A 242 10.56 0.36 -3.28
C LYS A 242 9.18 0.20 -2.64
N THR A 243 8.22 -0.36 -3.39
CA THR A 243 6.87 -0.69 -2.92
C THR A 243 6.94 -1.70 -1.77
N GLN A 244 7.74 -2.76 -1.93
CA GLN A 244 8.00 -3.71 -0.85
C GLN A 244 8.57 -3.01 0.39
N TYR A 245 9.67 -2.25 0.22
CA TYR A 245 10.33 -1.55 1.33
C TYR A 245 9.38 -0.61 2.08
N LEU A 246 8.61 0.20 1.34
CA LEU A 246 7.64 1.11 1.94
C LEU A 246 6.58 0.33 2.73
N PHE A 247 6.00 -0.72 2.16
CA PHE A 247 5.00 -1.54 2.84
C PHE A 247 5.54 -2.15 4.13
N GLU A 248 6.73 -2.75 4.07
CA GLU A 248 7.38 -3.42 5.21
C GLU A 248 7.56 -2.47 6.39
N LYS A 249 8.01 -1.24 6.13
CA LYS A 249 8.25 -0.25 7.18
C LYS A 249 6.97 0.44 7.65
N THR A 250 6.02 0.73 6.76
CA THR A 250 4.74 1.33 7.14
C THR A 250 3.97 0.42 8.10
N PHE A 251 3.98 -0.89 7.86
CA PHE A 251 3.19 -1.82 8.67
C PHE A 251 4.03 -2.65 9.64
N ASN A 252 5.34 -2.41 9.70
CA ASN A 252 6.31 -3.18 10.46
C ASN A 252 6.15 -4.70 10.21
N MET A 253 6.08 -5.07 8.93
CA MET A 253 5.98 -6.44 8.44
C MET A 253 7.17 -6.74 7.55
N ASN A 254 7.43 -8.02 7.31
CA ASN A 254 8.50 -8.44 6.39
C ASN A 254 7.92 -9.42 5.38
N PHE A 255 8.29 -9.27 4.12
CA PHE A 255 8.02 -10.31 3.13
C PHE A 255 9.07 -11.43 3.26
N ILE A 256 8.68 -12.66 2.89
CA ILE A 256 9.53 -13.85 2.91
C ILE A 256 10.50 -13.79 1.74
N SER A 257 9.97 -13.53 0.54
CA SER A 257 10.73 -13.42 -0.70
C SER A 257 10.70 -11.99 -1.25
N PRO A 258 11.81 -11.52 -1.85
CA PRO A 258 11.89 -10.21 -2.47
C PRO A 258 10.93 -10.09 -3.66
N TYR A 259 10.32 -8.91 -3.83
CA TYR A 259 9.54 -8.58 -5.02
C TYR A 259 10.45 -8.51 -6.25
N THR A 260 9.95 -8.98 -7.39
CA THR A 260 10.65 -8.95 -8.67
C THR A 260 10.10 -7.84 -9.57
N GLN A 261 10.99 -7.08 -10.19
CA GLN A 261 10.62 -6.00 -11.11
C GLN A 261 10.48 -6.54 -12.53
N TYR A 262 9.38 -6.19 -13.19
CA TYR A 262 9.13 -6.57 -14.58
C TYR A 262 8.82 -5.31 -15.40
N ASN A 263 9.76 -4.88 -16.23
CA ASN A 263 9.66 -3.63 -17.00
C ASN A 263 9.06 -3.82 -18.40
N SER A 264 8.79 -5.06 -18.82
CA SER A 264 8.27 -5.39 -20.14
C SER A 264 6.77 -5.11 -20.26
N THR A 265 6.40 -3.83 -20.22
CA THR A 265 5.02 -3.40 -20.50
C THR A 265 5.00 -2.49 -21.72
N ARG A 266 4.61 -3.04 -22.88
CA ARG A 266 4.44 -2.26 -24.12
C ARG A 266 3.25 -1.31 -23.98
N ALA A 267 3.52 -0.04 -23.73
CA ALA A 267 2.51 1.01 -23.66
C ALA A 267 3.16 2.41 -23.66
N SER A 268 3.98 2.70 -24.67
CA SER A 268 4.78 3.92 -24.73
C SER A 268 4.33 4.93 -25.80
N SER A 269 3.18 4.76 -26.45
CA SER A 269 2.88 5.55 -27.66
C SER A 269 1.41 5.98 -27.86
N VAL A 270 0.64 6.26 -26.80
CA VAL A 270 -0.69 6.90 -26.97
C VAL A 270 -0.81 8.15 -26.11
N ASP A 271 -1.39 9.18 -26.73
CA ASP A 271 -1.73 10.45 -26.10
C ASP A 271 -2.79 10.25 -25.02
N ILE A 272 -2.51 10.80 -23.84
CA ILE A 272 -3.35 10.66 -22.66
C ILE A 272 -3.73 12.04 -22.19
N ASP A 273 -5.01 12.13 -21.82
CA ASP A 273 -5.64 13.21 -21.07
C ASP A 273 -4.72 13.79 -19.99
N GLU A 274 -4.54 15.11 -20.03
CA GLU A 274 -3.57 15.83 -19.20
C GLU A 274 -3.85 15.61 -17.70
N GLN A 275 -5.12 15.56 -17.30
CA GLN A 275 -5.54 15.35 -15.90
C GLN A 275 -5.10 13.99 -15.34
N LEU A 276 -5.10 12.96 -16.17
CA LEU A 276 -4.70 11.60 -15.78
C LEU A 276 -3.18 11.49 -15.62
N ARG A 277 -2.42 12.23 -16.42
CA ARG A 277 -0.97 12.42 -16.22
C ARG A 277 -0.74 13.12 -14.88
N THR A 278 -1.49 14.19 -14.58
CA THR A 278 -1.35 14.95 -13.33
C THR A 278 -1.54 14.10 -12.07
N LEU A 279 -2.54 13.20 -12.03
CA LEU A 279 -2.73 12.32 -10.86
C LEU A 279 -1.56 11.34 -10.68
N TYR A 280 -1.11 10.73 -11.78
CA TYR A 280 -0.03 9.75 -11.71
C TYR A 280 1.30 10.39 -11.33
N ASP A 281 1.59 11.57 -11.87
CA ASP A 281 2.79 12.33 -11.56
C ASP A 281 2.78 12.75 -10.08
N TYR A 282 1.65 13.26 -9.58
CA TYR A 282 1.47 13.51 -8.15
C TYR A 282 1.70 12.25 -7.29
N ALA A 283 1.11 11.11 -7.68
CA ALA A 283 1.28 9.84 -6.97
C ALA A 283 2.75 9.39 -6.97
N LYS A 284 3.44 9.56 -8.10
CA LYS A 284 4.85 9.21 -8.27
C LYS A 284 5.76 10.06 -7.39
N ASP A 285 5.55 11.37 -7.39
CA ASP A 285 6.32 12.29 -6.56
C ASP A 285 6.09 12.01 -5.08
N LEU A 286 4.83 11.90 -4.66
CA LEU A 286 4.47 11.58 -3.27
C LEU A 286 5.07 10.24 -2.82
N PHE A 287 5.04 9.22 -3.68
CA PHE A 287 5.64 7.91 -3.40
C PHE A 287 7.15 7.99 -3.20
N LEU A 288 7.86 8.68 -4.10
CA LEU A 288 9.31 8.83 -4.03
C LEU A 288 9.74 9.66 -2.82
N GLN A 289 8.99 10.72 -2.48
CA GLN A 289 9.19 11.50 -1.27
C GLN A 289 9.02 10.64 0.00
N ARG A 290 7.94 9.85 0.10
CA ARG A 290 7.74 8.90 1.21
C ARG A 290 8.88 7.91 1.34
N TYR A 291 9.34 7.35 0.21
CA TYR A 291 10.47 6.43 0.18
C TYR A 291 11.76 7.08 0.71
N GLN A 292 12.10 8.27 0.20
CA GLN A 292 13.30 9.01 0.61
C GLN A 292 13.25 9.37 2.10
N TYR A 293 12.11 9.90 2.58
CA TYR A 293 11.92 10.27 3.97
C TYR A 293 12.18 9.08 4.90
N MET A 294 11.55 7.94 4.63
CA MET A 294 11.74 6.77 5.49
C MET A 294 13.17 6.23 5.44
N ARG A 295 13.82 6.24 4.27
CA ARG A 295 15.23 5.85 4.16
C ARG A 295 16.13 6.75 5.01
N GLN A 296 15.90 8.07 4.96
CA GLN A 296 16.66 9.04 5.75
C GLN A 296 16.42 8.83 7.25
N LYS A 297 15.16 8.64 7.67
CA LYS A 297 14.79 8.33 9.06
C LYS A 297 15.49 7.07 9.57
N GLU A 298 15.46 5.98 8.80
CA GLU A 298 16.15 4.73 9.12
C GLU A 298 17.67 4.93 9.27
N HIS A 299 18.29 5.70 8.36
CA HIS A 299 19.70 6.04 8.46
C HIS A 299 20.03 6.87 9.71
N GLN A 300 19.18 7.83 10.08
CA GLN A 300 19.34 8.63 11.29
C GLN A 300 19.20 7.79 12.57
N GLU A 301 18.21 6.89 12.62
CA GLU A 301 18.04 5.96 13.74
C GLU A 301 19.23 5.01 13.89
N ALA A 302 19.74 4.47 12.79
CA ALA A 302 20.94 3.64 12.80
C ALA A 302 22.18 4.40 13.30
N ARG A 303 22.34 5.67 12.92
CA ARG A 303 23.41 6.54 13.44
C ARG A 303 23.28 6.76 14.94
N ARG A 304 22.07 7.07 15.43
CA ARG A 304 21.79 7.25 16.87
C ARG A 304 22.13 5.99 17.67
N LYS A 305 21.67 4.81 17.22
CA LYS A 305 21.99 3.53 17.88
C LYS A 305 23.48 3.25 17.95
N ARG A 306 24.22 3.52 16.87
CA ARG A 306 25.70 3.36 16.84
C ARG A 306 26.39 4.32 17.82
N GLN A 307 25.92 5.56 17.93
CA GLN A 307 26.46 6.53 18.90
C GLN A 307 26.21 6.09 20.34
N GLU A 308 25.00 5.60 20.64
CA GLU A 308 24.63 5.10 21.97
C GLU A 308 25.42 3.85 22.36
N GLN A 309 25.60 2.90 21.45
CA GLN A 309 26.47 1.74 21.65
C GLN A 309 27.92 2.14 21.94
N ARG A 310 28.45 3.16 21.24
CA ARG A 310 29.79 3.70 21.51
C ARG A 310 29.88 4.33 22.90
N LYS A 311 28.85 5.05 23.35
CA LYS A 311 28.81 5.62 24.71
C LYS A 311 28.80 4.52 25.78
N ILE A 312 27.98 3.49 25.61
CA ILE A 312 27.92 2.34 26.52
C ILE A 312 29.26 1.62 26.58
N LEU A 313 29.91 1.39 25.42
CA LEU A 313 31.22 0.74 25.37
C LEU A 313 32.29 1.55 26.11
N LYS A 314 32.32 2.88 25.91
CA LYS A 314 33.24 3.78 26.62
C LYS A 314 32.99 3.77 28.13
N ALA A 315 31.73 3.79 28.56
CA ALA A 315 31.39 3.74 29.98
C ALA A 315 31.83 2.42 30.63
N LYS A 316 31.63 1.28 29.94
CA LYS A 316 32.12 -0.03 30.41
C LYS A 316 33.64 -0.09 30.50
N GLN A 317 34.35 0.49 29.54
CA GLN A 317 35.81 0.56 29.56
C GLN A 317 36.33 1.42 30.72
N ALA A 318 35.68 2.57 30.98
CA ALA A 318 36.03 3.42 32.12
C ALA A 318 35.81 2.68 33.46
N HIS A 319 34.66 2.02 33.62
CA HIS A 319 34.36 1.27 34.84
C HIS A 319 35.32 0.09 35.07
N ASN A 320 35.65 -0.67 34.02
CA ASN A 320 36.64 -1.75 34.13
C ASN A 320 38.04 -1.23 34.49
N LYS A 321 38.40 -0.04 34.01
CA LYS A 321 39.68 0.59 34.35
C LYS A 321 39.70 1.00 35.83
N GLU A 322 38.66 1.67 36.32
CA GLU A 322 38.52 2.01 37.74
C GLU A 322 38.56 0.78 38.64
N GLN A 323 37.90 -0.30 38.25
CA GLN A 323 37.87 -1.54 39.03
C GLN A 323 39.22 -2.26 39.06
N ASN A 324 39.98 -2.23 37.96
CA ASN A 324 41.35 -2.73 37.93
C ASN A 324 42.30 -1.87 38.77
N ASP A 325 42.14 -0.54 38.73
CA ASP A 325 42.96 0.38 39.54
C ASP A 325 42.68 0.18 41.05
N ILE A 326 41.41 -0.04 41.43
CA ILE A 326 41.03 -0.36 42.82
C ILE A 326 41.65 -1.69 43.27
N ASN A 327 41.53 -2.74 42.46
CA ASN A 327 42.09 -4.06 42.76
C ASN A 327 43.62 -4.02 42.89
N ALA A 328 44.32 -3.28 42.01
CA ALA A 328 45.76 -3.09 42.09
C ALA A 328 46.17 -2.37 43.39
N THR A 329 45.37 -1.40 43.83
CA THR A 329 45.60 -0.68 45.09
C THR A 329 45.36 -1.58 46.30
N THR A 330 44.35 -2.47 46.25
CA THR A 330 44.06 -3.42 47.33
C THR A 330 45.14 -4.50 47.44
N ASP A 331 45.63 -5.03 46.32
CA ASP A 331 46.75 -5.97 46.28
C ASP A 331 48.04 -5.34 46.80
N TYR A 332 48.29 -4.06 46.50
CA TYR A 332 49.44 -3.34 47.03
C TYR A 332 49.37 -3.19 48.55
N ILE A 333 48.22 -2.77 49.09
CA ILE A 333 48.01 -2.62 50.54
C ILE A 333 48.10 -3.98 51.26
N GLY A 334 47.46 -5.02 50.73
CA GLY A 334 47.51 -6.37 51.30
C GLY A 334 48.91 -7.00 51.28
N ASN A 335 49.71 -6.68 50.26
CA ASN A 335 51.12 -7.06 50.25
C ASN A 335 51.90 -6.31 51.34
N VAL A 336 51.74 -5.00 51.48
CA VAL A 336 52.45 -4.20 52.51
C VAL A 336 52.14 -4.67 53.94
N GLU A 337 50.90 -5.07 54.23
CA GLU A 337 50.53 -5.62 55.55
C GLU A 337 51.18 -6.99 55.85
N ARG A 338 51.55 -7.76 54.83
CA ARG A 338 52.23 -9.06 54.98
C ARG A 338 53.74 -8.94 55.26
N TRP A 339 54.33 -7.76 55.08
CA TRP A 339 55.74 -7.46 55.37
C TRP A 339 55.95 -6.73 56.70
N ARG A 340 54.90 -6.58 57.50
CA ARG A 340 54.93 -6.06 58.87
C ARG A 340 54.84 -7.20 59.87
#